data_AF-A0A945FRL2-F1
#
_entry.id   AF-A0A945FRL2-F1
#
_cell.length_a   1.000
_cell.length_b   1.000
_cell.length_c   1.000
_cell.angle_alpha   90.00
_cell.angle_beta   90.00
_cell.angle_gamma   90.00
#
_symmetry.space_group_name_H-M   'P 1'
#
loop_
_entity.id
_entity.type
_entity.pdbx_description
1 polymer ?
#
loop_
_entity_poly.entity_id
_entity_poly.type
_entity_poly.pdbx_seq_one_letter_code
_entity_poly.pdbx_strand_id
1 'polypeptide(L)'
;MLSPFTTFATVTALFILFSSLLYLQIRTGFAPEEKVVLSHTASSPIATITGLKGSLLWTGNQGEIVPDIHVGRELTGGTIEGLAPDSWFELQFRDGSIATISGSSMLTFADVGQKKLRLKQGAFTADVVPQPVGKPMIIQTPSTVIEVVGTRFEVEALQAFTTVNVREGNVRLKHLVDGSAVDIPADYRVIAEAGGDLSPMPLPAAENYWKSQLDVQAGGFGKWLPATKKRPAAQKALPFIPVNNPNVSLSLLSIPVSGRNGPPVVLTPHATFRVRGRLHDSAQVHFGIAVSYDNGEFAGMFRGDLLKKQPVSKIAGQKEFEVIYQLSDFTVDPCVRKKQDSLARTPDGLYLDRLWVFTNMGSSSGLMVHEVELIPGEIR
;
A
#
# COMPACT_ATOMS: atom_id res chain seq x y z
N MET A 1 33.86 27.43 68.50
CA MET A 1 34.91 27.67 67.48
C MET A 1 34.55 26.85 66.25
N LEU A 2 34.18 27.51 65.15
CA LEU A 2 33.94 26.89 63.85
C LEU A 2 34.48 27.86 62.80
N SER A 3 35.40 27.40 61.95
CA SER A 3 35.85 28.09 60.75
C SER A 3 35.79 27.13 59.55
N PRO A 4 35.55 27.64 58.33
CA PRO A 4 35.37 26.84 57.12
C PRO A 4 36.66 26.76 56.29
N PHE A 5 36.89 25.63 55.62
CA PHE A 5 37.76 25.58 54.45
C PHE A 5 37.07 24.87 53.29
N THR A 6 37.16 25.54 52.16
CA THR A 6 36.50 25.41 50.88
C THR A 6 37.18 24.40 49.96
N THR A 7 36.35 23.60 49.28
CA THR A 7 36.41 23.15 47.87
C THR A 7 37.78 23.08 47.17
N PHE A 8 38.21 21.87 46.75
CA PHE A 8 38.89 21.58 45.46
C PHE A 8 39.14 20.06 45.34
N ALA A 9 38.19 19.27 44.82
CA ALA A 9 38.42 17.83 44.58
C ALA A 9 37.57 17.21 43.44
N THR A 10 37.11 17.99 42.46
CA THR A 10 36.24 17.47 41.38
C THR A 10 36.73 17.80 39.96
N VAL A 11 37.99 18.19 39.77
CA VAL A 11 38.52 18.53 38.42
C VAL A 11 39.53 17.51 37.88
N THR A 12 40.12 16.66 38.72
CA THR A 12 41.21 15.76 38.28
C THR A 12 40.73 14.44 37.66
N ALA A 13 39.52 13.97 37.97
CA ALA A 13 38.98 12.72 37.41
C ALA A 13 38.45 12.86 35.97
N LEU A 14 38.13 14.08 35.52
CA LEU A 14 37.60 14.32 34.18
C LEU A 14 38.70 14.35 33.10
N PHE A 15 39.94 14.68 33.46
CA PHE A 15 41.05 14.79 32.50
C PHE A 15 41.64 13.44 32.08
N ILE A 16 41.56 12.40 32.92
CA ILE A 16 42.09 11.06 32.59
C ILE A 16 41.11 10.28 31.69
N LEU A 17 39.81 10.53 31.82
CA LEU A 17 38.79 9.99 30.91
C LEU A 17 38.78 10.69 29.55
N PHE A 18 39.14 11.98 29.48
CA PHE A 18 39.28 12.69 28.19
C PHE A 18 40.56 12.33 27.44
N SER A 19 41.68 12.10 28.12
CA SER A 19 42.95 11.73 27.46
C SER A 19 42.93 10.31 26.89
N SER A 20 42.24 9.37 27.53
CA SER A 20 42.03 8.01 26.99
C SER A 20 41.06 8.01 25.80
N LEU A 21 40.04 8.87 25.80
CA LEU A 21 39.12 9.03 24.66
C LEU A 21 39.79 9.73 23.47
N LEU A 22 40.66 10.72 23.71
CA LEU A 22 41.47 11.36 22.67
C LEU A 22 42.52 10.39 22.11
N TYR A 23 43.13 9.55 22.95
CA TYR A 23 44.09 8.54 22.50
C TYR A 23 43.44 7.43 21.65
N LEU A 24 42.16 7.08 21.93
CA LEU A 24 41.39 6.15 21.10
C LEU A 24 40.90 6.78 19.78
N GLN A 25 40.62 8.09 19.78
CA GLN A 25 40.28 8.83 18.56
C GLN A 25 41.50 9.12 17.66
N ILE A 26 42.71 9.21 18.23
CA ILE A 26 43.95 9.46 17.45
C ILE A 26 44.52 8.18 16.81
N ARG A 27 44.09 6.97 17.24
CA ARG A 27 44.48 5.68 16.61
C ARG A 27 43.44 5.08 15.65
N THR A 28 42.29 5.71 15.48
CA THR A 28 41.42 5.47 14.30
C THR A 28 41.75 6.52 13.24
N GLY A 29 43.06 6.67 12.98
CA GLY A 29 43.54 7.36 11.80
C GLY A 29 42.96 6.67 10.58
N PHE A 30 42.26 7.47 9.79
CA PHE A 30 42.02 7.27 8.36
C PHE A 30 42.87 6.15 7.80
N ALA A 31 42.22 5.00 7.56
CA ALA A 31 42.65 4.11 6.50
C ALA A 31 42.89 5.00 5.26
N PRO A 32 43.93 4.73 4.46
CA PRO A 32 44.11 5.47 3.22
C PRO A 32 42.78 5.46 2.48
N GLU A 33 42.35 6.61 1.96
CA GLU A 33 41.30 6.67 0.95
C GLU A 33 41.73 5.73 -0.18
N GLU A 34 41.32 4.46 -0.10
CA GLU A 34 40.96 3.76 -1.30
C GLU A 34 39.87 4.63 -1.89
N LYS A 35 40.26 5.42 -2.90
CA LYS A 35 39.33 5.85 -3.93
C LYS A 35 38.71 4.57 -4.47
N VAL A 36 37.67 4.10 -3.80
CA VAL A 36 36.58 3.43 -4.48
C VAL A 36 36.16 4.49 -5.47
N VAL A 37 36.64 4.33 -6.70
CA VAL A 37 36.01 4.94 -7.86
C VAL A 37 34.63 4.30 -7.86
N LEU A 38 33.71 4.85 -7.05
CA LEU A 38 32.30 4.78 -7.32
C LEU A 38 32.23 5.38 -8.71
N SER A 39 32.18 4.51 -9.72
CA SER A 39 31.82 4.95 -11.05
C SER A 39 30.46 5.62 -10.87
N HIS A 40 30.47 6.95 -10.80
CA HIS A 40 29.30 7.78 -11.02
C HIS A 40 28.93 7.62 -12.49
N THR A 41 28.59 6.40 -12.89
CA THR A 41 27.67 6.22 -13.99
C THR A 41 26.35 6.65 -13.39
N ALA A 42 25.98 7.91 -13.63
CA ALA A 42 24.58 8.31 -13.50
C ALA A 42 23.79 7.23 -14.24
N SER A 43 23.06 6.39 -13.50
CA SER A 43 22.29 5.32 -14.11
C SER A 43 21.32 6.01 -15.05
N SER A 44 21.31 5.61 -16.33
CA SER A 44 20.42 6.25 -17.28
C SER A 44 18.97 6.05 -16.82
N PRO A 45 18.08 7.05 -16.92
CA PRO A 45 16.72 6.92 -16.39
C PRO A 45 15.93 5.85 -17.11
N ILE A 46 15.44 4.82 -16.42
CA ILE A 46 14.82 3.61 -17.00
C ILE A 46 13.29 3.67 -17.07
N ALA A 47 12.68 4.62 -16.36
CA ALA A 47 11.24 4.78 -16.28
C ALA A 47 10.87 6.25 -16.07
N THR A 48 9.62 6.60 -16.38
CA THR A 48 9.05 7.93 -16.16
C THR A 48 7.79 7.79 -15.32
N ILE A 49 7.58 8.72 -14.40
CA ILE A 49 6.34 8.77 -13.62
C ILE A 49 5.23 9.34 -14.50
N THR A 50 4.23 8.54 -14.84
CA THR A 50 3.07 8.97 -15.64
C THR A 50 1.88 9.34 -14.75
N GLY A 51 1.84 8.80 -13.54
CA GLY A 51 0.78 9.06 -12.58
C GLY A 51 1.25 8.92 -11.14
N LEU A 52 0.80 9.82 -10.27
CA LEU A 52 0.97 9.66 -8.83
C LEU A 52 -0.11 10.36 -8.03
N LYS A 53 -0.34 9.87 -6.82
CA LYS A 53 -1.20 10.43 -5.80
C LYS A 53 -0.88 9.91 -4.39
N GLY A 54 -1.25 10.71 -3.38
CA GLY A 54 -1.18 10.32 -1.97
C GLY A 54 0.21 10.51 -1.38
N SER A 55 0.41 9.94 -0.19
CA SER A 55 1.70 9.95 0.49
C SER A 55 2.62 8.90 -0.13
N LEU A 56 3.67 9.34 -0.82
CA LEU A 56 4.60 8.49 -1.55
C LEU A 56 6.03 8.83 -1.16
N LEU A 57 6.88 7.81 -1.14
CA LEU A 57 8.32 7.95 -1.00
C LEU A 57 9.00 7.23 -2.16
N TRP A 58 10.02 7.85 -2.75
CA TRP A 58 10.92 7.19 -3.67
C TRP A 58 12.34 7.30 -3.14
N THR A 59 12.99 6.15 -3.03
CA THR A 59 14.40 6.02 -2.68
C THR A 59 15.14 5.51 -3.90
N GLY A 60 16.00 6.34 -4.49
CA GLY A 60 16.78 5.99 -5.68
C GLY A 60 17.83 4.92 -5.41
N ASN A 61 18.49 4.42 -6.47
CA ASN A 61 19.50 3.34 -6.39
C ASN A 61 20.68 3.62 -5.45
N GLN A 62 20.96 4.89 -5.14
CA GLN A 62 22.05 5.31 -4.23
C GLN A 62 21.58 5.50 -2.78
N GLY A 63 20.35 5.09 -2.45
CA GLY A 63 19.75 5.35 -1.14
C GLY A 63 19.29 6.80 -0.95
N GLU A 64 19.33 7.60 -2.02
CA GLU A 64 18.87 8.98 -2.01
C GLU A 64 17.35 9.01 -1.85
N ILE A 65 16.88 9.59 -0.74
CA ILE A 65 15.46 9.86 -0.52
C ILE A 65 15.14 11.17 -1.25
N VAL A 66 14.29 11.07 -2.26
CA VAL A 66 13.90 12.23 -3.06
C VAL A 66 12.48 12.66 -2.68
N PRO A 67 12.33 13.84 -2.03
CA PRO A 67 11.02 14.31 -1.58
C PRO A 67 10.16 14.88 -2.72
N ASP A 68 10.78 15.38 -3.79
CA ASP A 68 10.07 15.98 -4.93
C ASP A 68 9.80 14.95 -6.03
N ILE A 69 8.67 14.25 -5.89
CA ILE A 69 8.16 13.29 -6.86
C ILE A 69 6.98 13.94 -7.60
N HIS A 70 7.11 14.09 -8.91
CA HIS A 70 6.09 14.67 -9.78
C HIS A 70 5.95 13.87 -11.08
N VAL A 71 4.80 14.00 -11.75
CA VAL A 71 4.59 13.41 -13.08
C VAL A 71 5.58 14.01 -14.07
N GLY A 72 6.13 13.17 -14.95
CA GLY A 72 7.18 13.51 -15.91
C GLY A 72 8.60 13.34 -15.36
N ARG A 73 8.76 13.09 -14.05
CA ARG A 73 10.07 12.80 -13.47
C ARG A 73 10.60 11.46 -13.99
N GLU A 74 11.84 11.46 -14.47
CA GLU A 74 12.54 10.25 -14.86
C GLU A 74 13.22 9.58 -13.65
N LEU A 75 13.22 8.25 -13.63
CA LEU A 75 13.71 7.43 -12.53
C LEU A 75 14.78 6.47 -13.00
N THR A 76 15.87 6.35 -12.25
CA THR A 76 16.99 5.44 -12.58
C THR A 76 16.80 4.03 -12.05
N GLY A 77 15.70 3.78 -11.34
CA GLY A 77 15.47 2.61 -10.49
C GLY A 77 15.22 3.04 -9.04
N GLY A 78 15.09 2.06 -8.16
CA GLY A 78 14.97 2.29 -6.73
C GLY A 78 13.69 1.71 -6.15
N THR A 79 13.29 2.19 -4.98
CA THR A 79 12.12 1.70 -4.24
C THR A 79 11.07 2.78 -4.14
N ILE A 80 9.84 2.46 -4.52
CA ILE A 80 8.66 3.30 -4.31
C ILE A 80 7.84 2.70 -3.17
N GLU A 81 7.43 3.55 -2.24
CA GLU A 81 6.60 3.20 -1.10
C GLU A 81 5.32 4.04 -1.10
N GLY A 82 4.18 3.35 -1.16
CA GLY A 82 2.89 3.92 -0.81
C GLY A 82 2.73 3.91 0.71
N LEU A 83 2.56 5.07 1.31
CA LEU A 83 2.52 5.25 2.77
C LEU A 83 1.09 5.37 3.32
N ALA A 84 0.09 5.41 2.45
CA ALA A 84 -1.29 5.67 2.82
C ALA A 84 -2.28 4.90 1.93
N PRO A 85 -3.54 4.76 2.35
CA PRO A 85 -4.59 4.13 1.52
C PRO A 85 -4.86 4.85 0.21
N ASP A 86 -4.63 6.17 0.15
CA ASP A 86 -4.80 7.01 -1.04
C ASP A 86 -3.55 7.08 -1.92
N SER A 87 -2.49 6.35 -1.54
CA SER A 87 -1.28 6.25 -2.34
C SER A 87 -1.58 5.51 -3.64
N TRP A 88 -1.21 6.12 -4.76
CA TRP A 88 -1.27 5.51 -6.08
C TRP A 88 -0.09 6.02 -6.87
N PHE A 89 0.58 5.13 -7.60
CA PHE A 89 1.75 5.50 -8.37
C PHE A 89 1.85 4.61 -9.60
N GLU A 90 1.99 5.26 -10.74
CA GLU A 90 2.09 4.66 -12.06
C GLU A 90 3.40 5.11 -12.69
N LEU A 91 4.17 4.12 -13.12
CA LEU A 91 5.42 4.34 -13.85
C LEU A 91 5.37 3.62 -15.19
N GLN A 92 5.96 4.26 -16.18
CA GLN A 92 6.16 3.70 -17.51
C GLN A 92 7.65 3.46 -17.75
N PHE A 93 8.02 2.22 -18.02
CA PHE A 93 9.38 1.86 -18.45
C PHE A 93 9.64 2.35 -19.88
N ARG A 94 10.91 2.45 -20.28
CA ARG A 94 11.33 2.88 -21.63
C ARG A 94 10.71 2.09 -22.78
N ASP A 95 10.39 0.83 -22.57
CA ASP A 95 9.78 -0.02 -23.59
C ASP A 95 8.26 0.17 -23.70
N GLY A 96 7.68 1.04 -22.88
CA GLY A 96 6.25 1.28 -22.82
C GLY A 96 5.52 0.44 -21.77
N SER A 97 6.18 -0.53 -21.12
CA SER A 97 5.55 -1.32 -20.05
C SER A 97 5.13 -0.41 -18.89
N ILE A 98 3.94 -0.62 -18.36
CA ILE A 98 3.38 0.17 -17.26
C ILE A 98 3.33 -0.70 -16.01
N ALA A 99 3.72 -0.13 -14.87
CA ALA A 99 3.54 -0.74 -13.56
C ALA A 99 2.87 0.25 -12.60
N THR A 100 1.84 -0.22 -11.91
CA THR A 100 1.03 0.59 -11.02
C THR A 100 0.99 -0.03 -9.64
N ILE A 101 1.39 0.71 -8.62
CA ILE A 101 1.17 0.36 -7.22
C ILE A 101 0.01 1.17 -6.64
N SER A 102 -0.71 0.58 -5.69
CA SER A 102 -1.76 1.28 -4.95
C SER A 102 -1.76 0.93 -3.47
N GLY A 103 -2.28 1.85 -2.65
CA GLY A 103 -2.32 1.75 -1.19
C GLY A 103 -0.94 1.59 -0.56
N SER A 104 -0.90 0.88 0.57
CA SER A 104 0.33 0.60 1.31
C SER A 104 1.15 -0.52 0.66
N SER A 105 1.90 -0.16 -0.39
CA SER A 105 2.70 -1.08 -1.20
C SER A 105 4.16 -0.65 -1.26
N MET A 106 5.08 -1.61 -1.39
CA MET A 106 6.51 -1.36 -1.52
C MET A 106 7.09 -2.13 -2.71
N LEU A 107 7.47 -1.42 -3.75
CA LEU A 107 7.99 -1.97 -5.00
C LEU A 107 9.39 -1.41 -5.29
N THR A 108 10.38 -2.30 -5.36
CA THR A 108 11.70 -1.98 -5.90
C THR A 108 11.75 -2.35 -7.38
N PHE A 109 12.35 -1.52 -8.22
CA PHE A 109 12.48 -1.76 -9.66
C PHE A 109 13.87 -1.38 -10.16
N ALA A 110 14.35 -2.13 -11.15
CA ALA A 110 15.59 -1.89 -11.87
C ALA A 110 15.49 -2.43 -13.30
N ASP A 111 16.24 -1.84 -14.22
CA ASP A 111 16.38 -2.31 -15.60
C ASP A 111 17.83 -2.11 -16.07
N VAL A 112 18.67 -3.12 -15.84
CA VAL A 112 20.06 -3.15 -16.30
C VAL A 112 20.18 -4.18 -17.41
N GLY A 113 19.38 -4.00 -18.46
CA GLY A 113 19.30 -4.91 -19.61
C GLY A 113 18.39 -6.12 -19.40
N GLN A 114 17.66 -6.15 -18.27
CA GLN A 114 16.56 -7.05 -17.93
C GLN A 114 15.76 -6.37 -16.81
N LYS A 115 14.43 -6.27 -16.96
CA LYS A 115 13.58 -5.70 -15.92
C LYS A 115 13.47 -6.64 -14.73
N LYS A 116 13.77 -6.10 -13.55
CA LYS A 116 13.69 -6.80 -12.27
C LYS A 116 12.89 -5.95 -11.28
N LEU A 117 11.81 -6.53 -10.79
CA LEU A 117 10.92 -5.93 -9.82
C LEU A 117 10.95 -6.77 -8.54
N ARG A 118 10.80 -6.13 -7.39
CA ARG A 118 10.64 -6.79 -6.10
C ARG A 118 9.48 -6.16 -5.35
N LEU A 119 8.37 -6.88 -5.25
CA LEU A 119 7.22 -6.49 -4.44
C LEU A 119 7.42 -7.05 -3.03
N LYS A 120 7.80 -6.18 -2.08
CA LYS A 120 8.01 -6.62 -0.69
C LYS A 120 6.68 -6.87 0.04
N GLN A 121 5.70 -6.02 -0.23
CA GLN A 121 4.34 -6.10 0.31
C GLN A 121 3.38 -5.27 -0.52
N GLY A 122 2.09 -5.58 -0.44
CA GLY A 122 1.02 -4.84 -1.08
C GLY A 122 0.66 -5.44 -2.44
N ALA A 123 0.21 -4.60 -3.37
CA ALA A 123 -0.22 -5.04 -4.69
C ALA A 123 0.33 -4.14 -5.78
N PHE A 124 0.58 -4.71 -6.96
CA PHE A 124 0.81 -3.96 -8.19
C PHE A 124 0.16 -4.64 -9.39
N THR A 125 -0.27 -3.83 -10.35
CA THR A 125 -0.69 -4.26 -11.68
C THR A 125 0.39 -3.91 -12.69
N ALA A 126 0.52 -4.72 -13.74
CA ALA A 126 1.42 -4.39 -14.83
C ALA A 126 0.86 -4.80 -16.19
N ASP A 127 1.09 -3.93 -17.16
CA ASP A 127 0.92 -4.17 -18.59
C ASP A 127 2.32 -4.19 -19.21
N VAL A 128 2.80 -5.40 -19.51
CA VAL A 128 4.19 -5.63 -19.90
C VAL A 128 4.28 -5.86 -21.39
N VAL A 129 4.98 -4.95 -22.07
CA VAL A 129 5.34 -5.10 -23.49
C VAL A 129 6.21 -6.36 -23.67
N PRO A 130 6.09 -7.10 -24.78
CA PRO A 130 6.93 -8.28 -25.03
C PRO A 130 8.42 -8.02 -24.80
N GLN A 131 9.01 -8.78 -23.88
CA GLN A 131 10.40 -8.71 -23.46
C GLN A 131 11.31 -9.51 -24.39
N PRO A 132 12.60 -9.15 -24.51
CA PRO A 132 13.53 -9.88 -25.36
C PRO A 132 13.68 -11.36 -24.96
N VAL A 133 13.94 -12.21 -25.95
CA VAL A 133 14.16 -13.65 -25.74
C VAL A 133 15.29 -13.88 -24.73
N GLY A 134 15.05 -14.75 -23.74
CA GLY A 134 15.99 -15.04 -22.67
C GLY A 134 16.12 -13.94 -21.60
N LYS A 135 15.32 -12.87 -21.69
CA LYS A 135 15.31 -11.74 -20.75
C LYS A 135 13.89 -11.37 -20.33
N PRO A 136 13.10 -12.31 -19.78
CA PRO A 136 11.78 -11.97 -19.24
C PRO A 136 11.92 -10.93 -18.13
N MET A 137 10.84 -10.18 -17.89
CA MET A 137 10.71 -9.40 -16.66
C MET A 137 10.64 -10.38 -15.48
N ILE A 138 11.45 -10.15 -14.46
CA ILE A 138 11.48 -10.97 -13.23
C ILE A 138 10.84 -10.19 -12.10
N ILE A 139 9.85 -10.78 -11.43
CA ILE A 139 9.24 -10.20 -10.24
C ILE A 139 9.50 -11.13 -9.06
N GLN A 140 10.00 -10.56 -7.97
CA GLN A 140 10.25 -11.30 -6.73
C GLN A 140 9.31 -10.82 -5.64
N THR A 141 8.65 -11.75 -4.96
CA THR A 141 7.94 -11.50 -3.70
C THR A 141 8.68 -12.21 -2.56
N PRO A 142 8.24 -12.08 -1.28
CA PRO A 142 8.80 -12.88 -0.21
C PRO A 142 8.69 -14.40 -0.43
N SER A 143 7.66 -14.87 -1.15
CA SER A 143 7.39 -16.30 -1.32
C SER A 143 7.54 -16.81 -2.76
N THR A 144 7.67 -15.97 -3.78
CA THR A 144 7.72 -16.42 -5.19
C THR A 144 8.72 -15.67 -6.06
N VAL A 145 9.07 -16.30 -7.19
CA VAL A 145 9.69 -15.68 -8.36
C VAL A 145 8.75 -15.87 -9.53
N ILE A 146 8.49 -14.79 -10.26
CA ILE A 146 7.55 -14.74 -11.37
C ILE A 146 8.31 -14.27 -12.62
N GLU A 147 8.18 -15.00 -13.72
CA GLU A 147 8.78 -14.68 -15.01
C GLU A 147 7.69 -14.28 -16.01
N VAL A 148 7.88 -13.11 -16.64
CA VAL A 148 6.90 -12.50 -17.54
C VAL A 148 7.56 -12.14 -18.86
N VAL A 149 7.01 -12.67 -19.96
CA VAL A 149 7.50 -12.36 -21.31
C VAL A 149 6.68 -11.24 -21.96
N GLY A 150 5.41 -11.07 -21.64
CA GLY A 150 4.57 -10.00 -22.21
C GLY A 150 3.11 -10.31 -21.90
N THR A 151 2.57 -9.63 -20.90
CA THR A 151 1.42 -10.11 -20.14
C THR A 151 0.76 -8.93 -19.43
N ARG A 152 -0.57 -8.97 -19.30
CA ARG A 152 -1.33 -8.14 -18.35
C ARG A 152 -1.69 -8.96 -17.12
N PHE A 153 -1.23 -8.54 -15.95
CA PHE A 153 -1.41 -9.31 -14.71
C PHE A 153 -1.42 -8.40 -13.47
N GLU A 154 -1.85 -9.00 -12.36
CA GLU A 154 -1.82 -8.41 -11.02
C GLU A 154 -1.08 -9.35 -10.08
N VAL A 155 -0.27 -8.78 -9.18
CA VAL A 155 0.39 -9.51 -8.10
C VAL A 155 0.06 -8.84 -6.77
N GLU A 156 -0.43 -9.62 -5.81
CA GLU A 156 -0.48 -9.23 -4.41
C GLU A 156 0.51 -10.08 -3.61
N ALA A 157 1.28 -9.45 -2.73
CA ALA A 157 2.20 -10.13 -1.81
C ALA A 157 2.01 -9.68 -0.36
N LEU A 158 1.98 -10.68 0.52
CA LEU A 158 2.19 -10.56 1.96
C LEU A 158 3.42 -11.38 2.35
N GLN A 159 3.70 -11.50 3.66
CA GLN A 159 4.96 -12.08 4.13
C GLN A 159 5.20 -13.55 3.71
N ALA A 160 4.15 -14.36 3.56
CA ALA A 160 4.25 -15.78 3.20
C ALA A 160 3.24 -16.19 2.11
N PHE A 161 2.66 -15.22 1.42
CA PHE A 161 1.53 -15.42 0.52
C PHE A 161 1.71 -14.54 -0.72
N THR A 162 1.54 -15.13 -1.90
CA THR A 162 1.49 -14.40 -3.17
C THR A 162 0.30 -14.86 -4.00
N THR A 163 -0.53 -13.93 -4.47
CA THR A 163 -1.55 -14.21 -5.49
C THR A 163 -1.12 -13.59 -6.81
N VAL A 164 -1.29 -14.33 -7.91
CA VAL A 164 -1.08 -13.84 -9.28
C VAL A 164 -2.35 -14.06 -10.09
N ASN A 165 -2.91 -12.97 -10.61
CA ASN A 165 -4.05 -12.99 -11.53
C ASN A 165 -3.55 -12.62 -12.94
N VAL A 166 -3.77 -13.49 -13.93
CA VAL A 166 -3.33 -13.26 -15.32
C VAL A 166 -4.53 -12.94 -16.18
N ARG A 167 -4.55 -11.73 -16.76
CA ARG A 167 -5.62 -11.28 -17.67
C ARG A 167 -5.30 -11.65 -19.12
N GLU A 168 -4.06 -11.45 -19.53
CA GLU A 168 -3.62 -11.70 -20.91
C GLU A 168 -2.22 -12.30 -20.93
N GLY A 169 -1.95 -13.21 -21.87
CA GLY A 169 -0.65 -13.85 -22.01
C GLY A 169 -0.47 -15.06 -21.09
N ASN A 170 0.76 -15.29 -20.64
CA ASN A 170 1.12 -16.38 -19.75
C ASN A 170 2.18 -15.91 -18.76
N VAL A 171 2.14 -16.44 -17.54
CA VAL A 171 3.09 -16.11 -16.48
C VAL A 171 3.64 -17.40 -15.90
N ARG A 172 4.96 -17.50 -15.73
CA ARG A 172 5.55 -18.62 -15.01
C ARG A 172 5.82 -18.22 -13.57
N LEU A 173 5.25 -18.96 -12.62
CA LEU A 173 5.47 -18.77 -11.20
C LEU A 173 6.31 -19.91 -10.64
N LYS A 174 7.27 -19.57 -9.78
CA LYS A 174 8.02 -20.51 -8.94
C LYS A 174 7.83 -20.15 -7.47
N HIS A 175 7.35 -21.10 -6.68
CA HIS A 175 7.22 -20.94 -5.23
C HIS A 175 8.58 -21.21 -4.56
N LEU A 176 9.03 -20.28 -3.73
CA LEU A 176 10.36 -20.33 -3.10
C LEU A 176 10.43 -21.31 -1.94
N VAL A 177 9.29 -21.64 -1.31
CA VAL A 177 9.23 -22.51 -0.14
C VAL A 177 9.51 -23.98 -0.51
N ASP A 178 8.87 -24.48 -1.55
CA ASP A 178 8.94 -25.88 -1.98
C ASP A 178 9.65 -26.07 -3.35
N GLY A 179 9.98 -24.96 -4.03
CA GLY A 179 10.65 -24.97 -5.33
C GLY A 179 9.75 -25.35 -6.51
N SER A 180 8.47 -25.63 -6.26
CA SER A 180 7.50 -26.00 -7.29
C SER A 180 7.23 -24.83 -8.24
N ALA A 181 6.81 -25.13 -9.46
CA ALA A 181 6.58 -24.13 -10.49
C ALA A 181 5.37 -24.49 -11.34
N VAL A 182 4.72 -23.46 -11.86
CA VAL A 182 3.49 -23.56 -12.64
C VAL A 182 3.43 -22.45 -13.70
N ASP A 183 2.89 -22.77 -14.86
CA ASP A 183 2.51 -21.79 -15.87
C ASP A 183 1.04 -21.40 -15.69
N ILE A 184 0.78 -20.10 -15.64
CA ILE A 184 -0.52 -19.49 -15.39
C ILE A 184 -0.97 -18.83 -16.69
N PRO A 185 -1.92 -19.43 -17.43
CA PRO A 185 -2.42 -18.86 -18.67
C PRO A 185 -3.34 -17.65 -18.39
N ALA A 186 -3.66 -16.92 -19.45
CA ALA A 186 -4.71 -15.90 -19.44
C ALA A 186 -6.02 -16.45 -18.87
N ASP A 187 -6.74 -15.59 -18.16
CA ASP A 187 -7.99 -15.89 -17.45
C ASP A 187 -7.86 -16.88 -16.29
N TYR A 188 -6.65 -17.08 -15.77
CA TYR A 188 -6.39 -17.91 -14.59
C TYR A 188 -5.66 -17.14 -13.49
N ARG A 189 -5.73 -17.69 -12.28
CA ARG A 189 -4.98 -17.25 -11.10
C ARG A 189 -4.30 -18.41 -10.40
N VAL A 190 -3.26 -18.10 -9.64
CA VAL A 190 -2.61 -19.01 -8.68
C VAL A 190 -2.39 -18.30 -7.36
N ILE A 191 -2.50 -19.07 -6.29
CA ILE A 191 -2.21 -18.63 -4.93
C ILE A 191 -1.07 -19.49 -4.39
N ALA A 192 0.05 -18.83 -4.12
CA ALA A 192 1.24 -19.46 -3.58
C ALA A 192 1.36 -19.18 -2.08
N GLU A 193 1.05 -20.20 -1.28
CA GLU A 193 1.21 -20.23 0.16
C GLU A 193 1.85 -21.55 0.62
N ALA A 194 2.43 -21.57 1.81
CA ALA A 194 3.11 -22.76 2.33
C ALA A 194 2.14 -23.95 2.48
N GLY A 195 2.40 -25.04 1.75
CA GLY A 195 1.57 -26.25 1.75
C GLY A 195 0.30 -26.15 0.90
N GLY A 196 0.11 -25.05 0.16
CA GLY A 196 -1.00 -24.86 -0.78
C GLY A 196 -0.80 -25.61 -2.11
N ASP A 197 -1.90 -25.84 -2.82
CA ASP A 197 -1.88 -26.32 -4.21
C ASP A 197 -1.61 -25.17 -5.17
N LEU A 198 -0.64 -25.33 -6.07
CA LEU A 198 -0.30 -24.33 -7.10
C LEU A 198 -1.11 -24.49 -8.40
N SER A 199 -2.10 -25.37 -8.43
CA SER A 199 -2.94 -25.57 -9.62
C SER A 199 -3.65 -24.27 -10.04
N PRO A 200 -3.51 -23.84 -11.32
CA PRO A 200 -4.19 -22.65 -11.81
C PRO A 200 -5.71 -22.81 -11.74
N MET A 201 -6.38 -21.80 -11.21
CA MET A 201 -7.84 -21.72 -11.13
C MET A 201 -8.34 -20.65 -12.09
N PRO A 202 -9.48 -20.82 -12.79
CA PRO A 202 -10.07 -19.75 -13.58
C PRO A 202 -10.26 -18.48 -12.74
N LEU A 203 -10.07 -17.32 -13.36
CA LEU A 203 -10.42 -16.05 -12.74
C LEU A 203 -11.90 -16.07 -12.41
N PRO A 204 -12.28 -15.82 -11.16
CA PRO A 204 -13.69 -15.78 -10.78
C PRO A 204 -14.39 -14.61 -11.50
N ALA A 205 -15.67 -14.82 -11.84
CA ALA A 205 -16.51 -13.77 -12.39
C ALA A 205 -16.63 -12.61 -11.39
N ALA A 206 -16.77 -11.39 -11.89
CA ALA A 206 -16.97 -10.24 -11.03
C ALA A 206 -18.28 -10.36 -10.25
N GLU A 207 -18.25 -10.04 -8.96
CA GLU A 207 -19.42 -10.00 -8.10
C GLU A 207 -19.80 -8.57 -7.75
N ASN A 208 -21.08 -8.35 -7.45
CA ASN A 208 -21.60 -7.04 -7.04
C ASN A 208 -21.99 -6.98 -5.55
N TYR A 209 -21.88 -8.11 -4.85
CA TYR A 209 -21.97 -8.22 -3.41
C TYR A 209 -20.57 -8.50 -2.86
N TRP A 210 -20.23 -7.90 -1.72
CA TRP A 210 -18.96 -8.19 -1.06
C TRP A 210 -19.05 -8.00 0.44
N LYS A 211 -18.26 -8.77 1.17
CA LYS A 211 -18.14 -8.65 2.63
C LYS A 211 -16.68 -8.76 3.04
N SER A 212 -16.25 -7.87 3.94
CA SER A 212 -14.89 -7.86 4.46
C SER A 212 -14.54 -9.16 5.18
N GLN A 213 -13.43 -9.79 4.79
CA GLN A 213 -12.86 -10.97 5.44
C GLN A 213 -11.77 -10.53 6.44
N LEU A 214 -12.20 -10.17 7.66
CA LEU A 214 -11.29 -9.73 8.73
C LEU A 214 -10.90 -10.86 9.69
N ASP A 215 -11.55 -12.02 9.58
CA ASP A 215 -11.20 -13.25 10.28
C ASP A 215 -9.78 -13.73 9.95
N VAL A 216 -9.32 -13.46 8.73
CA VAL A 216 -7.92 -13.53 8.31
C VAL A 216 -7.26 -12.14 8.35
N GLN A 217 -5.93 -12.06 8.51
CA GLN A 217 -5.22 -10.78 8.65
C GLN A 217 -5.50 -9.85 7.48
N ALA A 218 -6.28 -8.79 7.69
CA ALA A 218 -6.90 -7.93 6.66
C ALA A 218 -5.96 -7.16 5.73
N GLY A 219 -4.66 -7.04 6.07
CA GLY A 219 -3.73 -6.18 5.34
C GLY A 219 -4.12 -4.70 5.42
N GLY A 220 -3.64 -3.90 4.47
CA GLY A 220 -3.92 -2.47 4.42
C GLY A 220 -3.35 -1.65 5.59
N PHE A 221 -3.75 -0.39 5.68
CA PHE A 221 -3.34 0.54 6.73
C PHE A 221 -4.16 0.31 7.99
N GLY A 222 -3.49 0.23 9.14
CA GLY A 222 -4.13 0.00 10.43
C GLY A 222 -3.51 -1.17 11.18
N LYS A 223 -4.08 -1.46 12.35
CA LYS A 223 -3.69 -2.61 13.16
C LYS A 223 -4.78 -3.67 13.12
N TRP A 224 -4.51 -4.79 12.45
CA TRP A 224 -5.40 -5.95 12.51
C TRP A 224 -5.41 -6.54 13.93
N LEU A 225 -6.60 -6.91 14.40
CA LEU A 225 -6.83 -7.55 15.68
C LEU A 225 -7.58 -8.86 15.45
N PRO A 226 -7.03 -10.02 15.87
CA PRO A 226 -7.70 -11.30 15.71
C PRO A 226 -8.99 -11.38 16.53
N ALA A 227 -9.90 -12.25 16.10
CA ALA A 227 -11.10 -12.59 16.85
C ALA A 227 -10.75 -13.20 18.21
N THR A 228 -11.61 -12.96 19.20
CA THR A 228 -11.57 -13.64 20.50
C THR A 228 -12.98 -14.10 20.87
N LYS A 229 -13.12 -14.89 21.94
CA LYS A 229 -14.43 -15.30 22.46
C LYS A 229 -15.39 -14.12 22.75
N LYS A 230 -14.85 -12.91 22.96
CA LYS A 230 -15.62 -11.71 23.34
C LYS A 230 -15.76 -10.68 22.22
N ARG A 231 -15.02 -10.81 21.12
CA ARG A 231 -15.02 -9.80 20.05
C ARG A 231 -14.70 -10.42 18.69
N PRO A 232 -15.37 -9.99 17.60
CA PRO A 232 -14.96 -10.36 16.26
C PRO A 232 -13.56 -9.82 15.94
N ALA A 233 -12.95 -10.35 14.88
CA ALA A 233 -11.75 -9.76 14.33
C ALA A 233 -12.05 -8.34 13.81
N ALA A 234 -11.06 -7.46 13.85
CA ALA A 234 -11.27 -6.06 13.51
C ALA A 234 -9.99 -5.40 12.96
N GLN A 235 -10.17 -4.42 12.09
CA GLN A 235 -9.12 -3.47 11.72
C GLN A 235 -9.23 -2.25 12.64
N LYS A 236 -8.18 -1.96 13.41
CA LYS A 236 -8.09 -0.77 14.27
C LYS A 236 -7.41 0.36 13.54
N ALA A 237 -7.98 1.56 13.63
CA ALA A 237 -7.40 2.77 13.08
C ALA A 237 -6.10 3.15 13.78
N LEU A 238 -5.17 3.68 13.00
CA LEU A 238 -3.92 4.27 13.49
C LEU A 238 -3.94 5.78 13.20
N PRO A 239 -3.19 6.59 13.99
CA PRO A 239 -2.98 7.98 13.65
C PRO A 239 -2.34 8.13 12.27
N PHE A 240 -2.89 9.02 11.46
CA PHE A 240 -2.39 9.37 10.14
C PHE A 240 -2.35 10.89 9.98
N ILE A 241 -1.22 11.40 9.53
CA ILE A 241 -1.00 12.82 9.26
C ILE A 241 -0.76 12.95 7.75
N PRO A 242 -1.69 13.55 6.99
CA PRO A 242 -1.51 13.75 5.56
C PRO A 242 -0.30 14.66 5.29
N VAL A 243 0.60 14.25 4.39
CA VAL A 243 1.81 15.02 4.05
C VAL A 243 1.47 16.44 3.57
N ASN A 244 0.40 16.56 2.77
CA ASN A 244 -0.06 17.84 2.23
C ASN A 244 -0.86 18.69 3.23
N ASN A 245 -1.15 18.17 4.43
CA ASN A 245 -1.89 18.89 5.45
C ASN A 245 -1.46 18.44 6.87
N PRO A 246 -0.24 18.81 7.30
CA PRO A 246 0.37 18.28 8.52
C PRO A 246 -0.34 18.69 9.81
N ASN A 247 -1.23 19.68 9.74
CA ASN A 247 -2.03 20.14 10.88
C ASN A 247 -3.28 19.28 11.13
N VAL A 248 -3.57 18.32 10.25
CA VAL A 248 -4.70 17.40 10.38
C VAL A 248 -4.20 16.05 10.90
N SER A 249 -4.88 15.55 11.94
CA SER A 249 -4.65 14.21 12.49
C SER A 249 -5.92 13.38 12.34
N LEU A 250 -5.83 12.33 11.52
CA LEU A 250 -6.91 11.39 11.28
C LEU A 250 -6.67 10.12 12.08
N SER A 251 -7.73 9.53 12.63
CA SER A 251 -7.71 8.09 12.96
C SER A 251 -8.15 7.34 11.71
N LEU A 252 -7.21 6.72 10.99
CA LEU A 252 -7.43 6.11 9.68
C LEU A 252 -7.19 4.60 9.71
N LEU A 253 -8.03 3.87 9.00
CA LEU A 253 -7.79 2.48 8.60
C LEU A 253 -8.14 2.30 7.12
N SER A 254 -7.59 1.27 6.50
CA SER A 254 -8.04 0.76 5.21
C SER A 254 -8.19 -0.75 5.20
N ILE A 255 -9.07 -1.21 4.33
CA ILE A 255 -9.32 -2.62 4.06
C ILE A 255 -9.21 -2.81 2.54
N PRO A 256 -8.27 -3.64 2.05
CA PRO A 256 -8.24 -4.02 0.64
C PRO A 256 -9.47 -4.88 0.31
N VAL A 257 -9.99 -4.70 -0.90
CA VAL A 257 -11.12 -5.48 -1.44
C VAL A 257 -10.60 -6.47 -2.48
N SER A 258 -9.75 -5.98 -3.38
CA SER A 258 -9.08 -6.78 -4.40
C SER A 258 -7.81 -7.45 -3.84
N GLY A 259 -7.57 -8.70 -4.23
CA GLY A 259 -6.36 -9.48 -3.90
C GLY A 259 -6.56 -10.67 -2.93
N ARG A 260 -7.61 -10.65 -2.11
CA ARG A 260 -7.83 -11.69 -1.09
C ARG A 260 -8.72 -12.81 -1.56
N ASN A 261 -8.20 -13.69 -2.41
CA ASN A 261 -8.80 -15.01 -2.70
C ASN A 261 -10.23 -14.99 -3.33
N GLY A 262 -10.90 -13.84 -3.36
CA GLY A 262 -12.27 -13.64 -3.79
C GLY A 262 -12.38 -13.02 -5.17
N PRO A 263 -13.60 -12.97 -5.71
CA PRO A 263 -13.88 -12.35 -7.00
C PRO A 263 -13.58 -10.85 -7.01
N PRO A 264 -13.17 -10.28 -8.16
CA PRO A 264 -13.23 -8.85 -8.37
C PRO A 264 -14.63 -8.32 -8.06
N VAL A 265 -14.71 -7.14 -7.43
CA VAL A 265 -16.00 -6.59 -7.00
C VAL A 265 -16.35 -5.41 -7.90
N VAL A 266 -17.45 -5.50 -8.64
CA VAL A 266 -17.96 -4.42 -9.51
C VAL A 266 -19.07 -3.65 -8.81
N LEU A 267 -18.97 -2.33 -8.83
CA LEU A 267 -19.95 -1.45 -8.20
C LEU A 267 -21.18 -1.26 -9.09
N THR A 268 -22.37 -1.44 -8.51
CA THR A 268 -23.64 -1.19 -9.19
C THR A 268 -24.24 0.14 -8.75
N PRO A 269 -24.99 0.84 -9.63
CA PRO A 269 -25.74 2.02 -9.24
C PRO A 269 -26.60 1.74 -8.00
N HIS A 270 -26.68 2.71 -7.08
CA HIS A 270 -27.43 2.59 -5.83
C HIS A 270 -26.97 1.50 -4.85
N ALA A 271 -25.79 0.90 -5.05
CA ALA A 271 -25.22 0.00 -4.06
C ALA A 271 -25.05 0.69 -2.70
N THR A 272 -25.10 -0.08 -1.62
CA THR A 272 -24.94 0.43 -0.25
C THR A 272 -23.78 -0.22 0.45
N PHE A 273 -22.97 0.59 1.13
CA PHE A 273 -21.98 0.11 2.08
C PHE A 273 -22.53 0.20 3.50
N ARG A 274 -22.62 -0.93 4.17
CA ARG A 274 -22.89 -1.03 5.60
C ARG A 274 -21.58 -1.20 6.35
N VAL A 275 -21.24 -0.23 7.20
CA VAL A 275 -19.99 -0.20 7.98
C VAL A 275 -20.33 -0.40 9.44
N ARG A 276 -19.80 -1.48 10.03
CA ARG A 276 -19.98 -1.82 11.45
C ARG A 276 -18.67 -1.82 12.21
N GLY A 277 -18.71 -1.25 13.40
CA GLY A 277 -17.50 -1.05 14.18
C GLY A 277 -17.74 -0.64 15.62
N ARG A 278 -16.66 -0.18 16.24
CA ARG A 278 -16.64 0.35 17.60
C ARG A 278 -15.95 1.71 17.64
N LEU A 279 -16.43 2.57 18.54
CA LEU A 279 -15.88 3.89 18.83
C LEU A 279 -15.85 4.11 20.33
N HIS A 280 -14.82 4.77 20.83
CA HIS A 280 -14.77 5.15 22.25
C HIS A 280 -15.66 6.35 22.55
N ASP A 281 -15.66 7.32 21.62
CA ASP A 281 -16.36 8.60 21.70
C ASP A 281 -17.18 8.80 20.42
N SER A 282 -18.32 9.50 20.53
CA SER A 282 -19.17 9.77 19.37
C SER A 282 -18.43 10.64 18.36
N ALA A 283 -18.37 10.20 17.11
CA ALA A 283 -17.65 10.87 16.05
C ALA A 283 -18.39 10.75 14.72
N GLN A 284 -18.08 11.67 13.81
CA GLN A 284 -18.41 11.47 12.40
C GLN A 284 -17.46 10.42 11.83
N VAL A 285 -18.05 9.33 11.33
CA VAL A 285 -17.32 8.31 10.58
C VAL A 285 -17.36 8.73 9.12
N HIS A 286 -16.20 8.84 8.49
CA HIS A 286 -16.07 9.07 7.06
C HIS A 286 -15.67 7.76 6.37
N PHE A 287 -16.18 7.55 5.16
CA PHE A 287 -15.95 6.35 4.38
C PHE A 287 -15.62 6.72 2.93
N GLY A 288 -14.60 6.10 2.36
CA GLY A 288 -14.24 6.28 0.97
C GLY A 288 -13.73 4.99 0.34
N ILE A 289 -13.69 5.00 -0.99
CA ILE A 289 -13.36 3.88 -1.85
C ILE A 289 -12.40 4.32 -2.95
N ALA A 290 -11.46 3.46 -3.32
CA ALA A 290 -10.68 3.60 -4.54
C ALA A 290 -11.15 2.53 -5.51
N VAL A 291 -11.19 2.93 -6.78
CA VAL A 291 -11.73 2.10 -7.85
C VAL A 291 -10.81 2.10 -9.06
N SER A 292 -10.89 1.00 -9.80
CA SER A 292 -10.17 0.76 -11.04
C SER A 292 -11.11 0.47 -12.20
N TYR A 293 -10.61 0.64 -13.42
CA TYR A 293 -11.23 0.09 -14.63
C TYR A 293 -11.00 -1.42 -14.69
N ASP A 294 -11.68 -2.12 -15.60
CA ASP A 294 -11.55 -3.57 -15.81
C ASP A 294 -10.12 -4.02 -16.15
N ASN A 295 -9.35 -3.14 -16.81
CA ASN A 295 -7.94 -3.32 -17.12
C ASN A 295 -7.01 -3.13 -15.91
N GLY A 296 -7.53 -2.75 -14.74
CA GLY A 296 -6.77 -2.50 -13.50
C GLY A 296 -6.14 -1.11 -13.40
N GLU A 297 -6.35 -0.23 -14.38
CA GLU A 297 -5.95 1.18 -14.29
C GLU A 297 -6.78 1.90 -13.23
N PHE A 298 -6.15 2.82 -12.51
CA PHE A 298 -6.82 3.59 -11.47
C PHE A 298 -7.87 4.53 -12.06
N ALA A 299 -9.13 4.30 -11.71
CA ALA A 299 -10.26 5.05 -12.23
C ALA A 299 -10.66 6.20 -11.31
N GLY A 300 -10.33 6.13 -10.02
CA GLY A 300 -10.49 7.26 -9.12
C GLY A 300 -10.68 6.90 -7.65
N MET A 301 -10.98 7.93 -6.87
CA MET A 301 -11.29 7.83 -5.45
C MET A 301 -12.53 8.62 -5.14
N PHE A 302 -13.43 8.01 -4.38
CA PHE A 302 -14.73 8.55 -4.06
C PHE A 302 -14.97 8.48 -2.56
N ARG A 303 -15.68 9.47 -2.03
CA ARG A 303 -16.00 9.56 -0.60
C ARG A 303 -17.49 9.80 -0.41
N GLY A 304 -18.10 9.02 0.47
CA GLY A 304 -19.45 9.25 0.97
C GLY A 304 -19.45 10.38 2.01
N ASP A 305 -18.97 11.56 1.62
CA ASP A 305 -18.97 12.74 2.47
C ASP A 305 -20.28 13.50 2.32
N LEU A 306 -21.09 13.40 3.37
CA LEU A 306 -22.39 14.03 3.45
C LEU A 306 -22.33 15.38 4.20
N LEU A 307 -21.15 15.93 4.48
CA LEU A 307 -20.95 17.18 5.23
C LEU A 307 -21.71 17.15 6.57
N LYS A 308 -22.57 18.15 6.84
CA LYS A 308 -23.41 18.23 8.06
C LYS A 308 -24.46 17.11 8.16
N LYS A 309 -24.69 16.35 7.08
CA LYS A 309 -25.59 15.20 7.04
C LYS A 309 -24.88 13.88 7.35
N GLN A 310 -23.55 13.89 7.56
CA GLN A 310 -22.84 12.71 8.02
C GLN A 310 -23.46 12.25 9.34
N PRO A 311 -23.96 11.01 9.43
CA PRO A 311 -24.53 10.52 10.67
C PRO A 311 -23.44 10.50 11.73
N VAL A 312 -23.67 11.20 12.85
CA VAL A 312 -22.87 10.98 14.06
C VAL A 312 -23.17 9.55 14.50
N SER A 313 -22.12 8.75 14.68
CA SER A 313 -22.26 7.36 15.11
C SER A 313 -23.13 7.30 16.37
N LYS A 314 -24.27 6.62 16.33
CA LYS A 314 -25.04 6.32 17.54
C LYS A 314 -24.33 5.19 18.26
N ILE A 315 -23.63 5.52 19.33
CA ILE A 315 -22.89 4.55 20.13
C ILE A 315 -23.88 3.83 21.05
N ALA A 316 -24.09 2.53 20.82
CA ALA A 316 -24.88 1.69 21.71
C ALA A 316 -24.09 1.30 22.97
N GLY A 317 -24.73 0.63 23.94
CA GLY A 317 -24.11 0.30 25.24
C GLY A 317 -22.73 -0.37 25.15
N GLN A 318 -22.52 -1.28 24.19
CA GLN A 318 -21.22 -1.94 23.98
C GLN A 318 -20.20 -1.10 23.19
N LYS A 319 -20.47 0.18 23.00
CA LYS A 319 -19.67 1.10 22.20
C LYS A 319 -19.61 0.76 20.70
N GLU A 320 -20.69 0.21 20.18
CA GLU A 320 -20.83 -0.21 18.78
C GLU A 320 -21.51 0.86 17.94
N PHE A 321 -21.18 0.91 16.65
CA PHE A 321 -21.84 1.77 15.67
C PHE A 321 -22.15 1.00 14.38
N GLU A 322 -23.19 1.45 13.70
CA GLU A 322 -23.50 1.08 12.31
C GLU A 322 -23.76 2.36 11.52
N VAL A 323 -23.15 2.48 10.34
CA VAL A 323 -23.39 3.56 9.38
C VAL A 323 -23.62 2.97 8.00
N ILE A 324 -24.61 3.50 7.28
CA ILE A 324 -24.94 3.09 5.91
C ILE A 324 -24.61 4.25 4.97
N TYR A 325 -23.90 3.95 3.89
CA TYR A 325 -23.56 4.88 2.82
C TYR A 325 -24.19 4.42 1.52
N GLN A 326 -24.93 5.29 0.84
CA GLN A 326 -25.43 5.01 -0.51
C GLN A 326 -24.40 5.46 -1.54
N LEU A 327 -24.08 4.61 -2.51
CA LEU A 327 -23.08 4.91 -3.54
C LEU A 327 -23.43 6.19 -4.33
N SER A 328 -24.72 6.44 -4.56
CA SER A 328 -25.20 7.66 -5.24
C SER A 328 -24.86 8.96 -4.52
N ASP A 329 -24.54 8.90 -3.23
CA ASP A 329 -24.14 10.07 -2.45
C ASP A 329 -22.62 10.32 -2.50
N PHE A 330 -21.85 9.44 -3.15
CA PHE A 330 -20.40 9.56 -3.19
C PHE A 330 -20.00 10.69 -4.14
N THR A 331 -19.00 11.46 -3.72
CA THR A 331 -18.38 12.49 -4.53
C THR A 331 -16.90 12.19 -4.71
N VAL A 332 -16.28 12.76 -5.74
CA VAL A 332 -14.83 12.67 -5.96
C VAL A 332 -14.10 13.11 -4.69
N ASP A 333 -13.24 12.23 -4.16
CA ASP A 333 -12.50 12.50 -2.93
C ASP A 333 -11.65 13.78 -3.11
N PRO A 334 -11.65 14.71 -2.14
CA PRO A 334 -10.85 15.92 -2.23
C PRO A 334 -9.37 15.69 -2.53
N CYS A 335 -8.80 14.54 -2.17
CA CYS A 335 -7.43 14.24 -2.51
C CYS A 335 -7.27 14.20 -4.04
N VAL A 336 -8.12 13.51 -4.80
CA VAL A 336 -7.99 13.36 -6.26
C VAL A 336 -8.66 14.47 -7.08
N ARG A 337 -9.34 15.43 -6.46
CA ARG A 337 -10.13 16.47 -7.16
C ARG A 337 -9.38 17.23 -8.27
N LYS A 338 -8.07 17.47 -8.11
CA LYS A 338 -7.25 18.13 -9.15
C LYS A 338 -7.11 17.32 -10.46
N LYS A 339 -7.41 16.02 -10.43
CA LYS A 339 -7.37 15.09 -11.57
C LYS A 339 -8.77 14.63 -11.99
N GLN A 340 -9.84 15.25 -11.49
CA GLN A 340 -11.21 14.79 -11.76
C GLN A 340 -11.54 14.72 -13.27
N ASP A 341 -10.91 15.57 -14.09
CA ASP A 341 -11.17 15.61 -15.54
C ASP A 341 -10.50 14.46 -16.30
N SER A 342 -9.50 13.80 -15.68
CA SER A 342 -8.81 12.63 -16.23
C SER A 342 -9.21 11.31 -15.55
N LEU A 343 -10.16 11.35 -14.62
CA LEU A 343 -10.62 10.21 -13.83
C LEU A 343 -12.12 9.99 -14.07
N ALA A 344 -12.63 8.84 -13.61
CA ALA A 344 -14.06 8.57 -13.69
C ALA A 344 -14.87 9.59 -12.89
N ARG A 345 -16.03 9.98 -13.45
CA ARG A 345 -16.95 10.93 -12.79
C ARG A 345 -17.81 10.28 -11.73
N THR A 346 -18.11 9.00 -11.89
CA THR A 346 -18.95 8.19 -10.99
C THR A 346 -18.27 6.84 -10.73
N PRO A 347 -18.51 6.22 -9.56
CA PRO A 347 -17.98 4.89 -9.26
C PRO A 347 -18.74 3.74 -9.93
N ASP A 348 -19.89 4.02 -10.57
CA ASP A 348 -20.76 3.01 -11.17
C ASP A 348 -20.07 2.22 -12.28
N GLY A 349 -20.15 0.88 -12.22
CA GLY A 349 -19.54 -0.03 -13.19
C GLY A 349 -18.04 -0.25 -13.02
N LEU A 350 -17.42 0.40 -12.03
CA LEU A 350 -15.99 0.28 -11.75
C LEU A 350 -15.70 -0.81 -10.72
N TYR A 351 -14.45 -1.28 -10.71
CA TYR A 351 -13.97 -2.32 -9.82
C TYR A 351 -13.50 -1.71 -8.50
N LEU A 352 -13.95 -2.27 -7.39
CA LEU A 352 -13.62 -1.82 -6.04
C LEU A 352 -12.26 -2.39 -5.61
N ASP A 353 -11.26 -1.52 -5.46
CA ASP A 353 -9.91 -1.95 -5.09
C ASP A 353 -9.73 -2.04 -3.58
N ARG A 354 -10.19 -1.00 -2.89
CA ARG A 354 -10.00 -0.81 -1.44
C ARG A 354 -10.99 0.20 -0.90
N LEU A 355 -11.16 0.16 0.41
CA LEU A 355 -11.91 1.15 1.16
C LEU A 355 -11.08 1.70 2.32
N TRP A 356 -11.42 2.90 2.77
CA TRP A 356 -10.85 3.49 3.97
C TRP A 356 -11.94 4.11 4.85
N VAL A 357 -11.69 4.07 6.15
CA VAL A 357 -12.58 4.62 7.17
C VAL A 357 -11.76 5.50 8.09
N PHE A 358 -12.28 6.70 8.40
CA PHE A 358 -11.60 7.60 9.32
C PHE A 358 -12.52 8.47 10.16
N THR A 359 -11.97 8.99 11.25
CA THR A 359 -12.57 10.08 12.03
C THR A 359 -11.57 11.23 12.14
N ASN A 360 -12.05 12.47 12.12
CA ASN A 360 -11.22 13.69 12.24
C ASN A 360 -11.55 14.46 13.53
N MET A 361 -11.21 13.88 14.69
CA MET A 361 -11.45 14.50 16.00
C MET A 361 -10.23 15.27 16.53
N GLY A 362 -9.10 15.25 15.83
CA GLY A 362 -7.80 15.72 16.34
C GLY A 362 -7.17 14.81 17.42
N SER A 363 -7.96 13.92 18.02
CA SER A 363 -7.54 12.87 18.96
C SER A 363 -8.04 11.49 18.53
N SER A 364 -7.62 10.44 19.22
CA SER A 364 -8.07 9.08 18.89
C SER A 364 -9.53 8.87 19.30
N SER A 365 -10.39 8.56 18.33
CA SER A 365 -11.79 8.18 18.58
C SER A 365 -11.96 6.72 19.01
N GLY A 366 -10.88 5.95 19.09
CA GLY A 366 -10.93 4.50 19.29
C GLY A 366 -11.52 3.72 18.11
N LEU A 367 -11.60 4.31 16.91
CA LEU A 367 -12.17 3.69 15.71
C LEU A 367 -11.61 2.30 15.44
N MET A 368 -12.51 1.32 15.39
CA MET A 368 -12.28 -0.03 14.94
C MET A 368 -13.42 -0.46 14.03
N VAL A 369 -13.12 -1.09 12.90
CA VAL A 369 -14.11 -1.67 12.00
C VAL A 369 -13.99 -3.18 12.07
N HIS A 370 -15.09 -3.87 12.33
CA HIS A 370 -15.12 -5.34 12.34
C HIS A 370 -15.86 -5.92 11.15
N GLU A 371 -16.62 -5.10 10.42
CA GLU A 371 -17.24 -5.53 9.18
C GLU A 371 -17.55 -4.35 8.25
N VAL A 372 -17.31 -4.55 6.95
CA VAL A 372 -17.91 -3.77 5.87
C VAL A 372 -18.61 -4.72 4.92
N GLU A 373 -19.84 -4.40 4.55
CA GLU A 373 -20.67 -5.16 3.63
C GLU A 373 -21.12 -4.23 2.50
N LEU A 374 -20.84 -4.62 1.26
CA LEU A 374 -21.36 -4.02 0.04
C LEU A 374 -22.59 -4.81 -0.41
N ILE A 375 -23.72 -4.13 -0.49
CA ILE A 375 -25.00 -4.68 -0.95
C ILE A 375 -25.29 -4.04 -2.31
N PRO A 376 -25.49 -4.84 -3.38
CA PRO A 376 -25.77 -4.29 -4.70
C PRO A 376 -27.10 -3.53 -4.71
N GLY A 377 -27.18 -2.48 -5.53
CA GLY A 377 -28.44 -1.80 -5.79
C GLY A 377 -29.36 -2.66 -6.65
N GLU A 378 -30.67 -2.46 -6.53
CA GLU A 378 -31.61 -3.11 -7.45
C GLU A 378 -31.34 -2.65 -8.88
N ILE A 379 -31.12 -3.61 -9.78
CA ILE A 379 -31.11 -3.34 -11.22
C ILE A 379 -32.57 -3.05 -11.59
N ARG A 380 -32.90 -1.78 -11.83
CA ARG A 380 -34.23 -1.37 -12.31
C ARG A 380 -34.37 -1.57 -13.80
#